data_AF-A0A3S1C4V8-F1
#
_entry.id   AF-A0A3S1C4V8-F1
#
_cell.length_a   1.000
_cell.length_b   1.000
_cell.length_c   1.000
_cell.angle_alpha   90.00
_cell.angle_beta   90.00
_cell.angle_gamma   90.00
#
_symmetry.space_group_name_H-M   'P 1'
#
loop_
_entity.id
_entity.type
_entity.pdbx_description
1 polymer ?
#
loop_
_entity_poly.entity_id
_entity_poly.type
_entity_poly.pdbx_seq_one_letter_code
_entity_poly.pdbx_strand_id
1 'polypeptide(L)' 'MLKNSGAPELKVEVIEGDVIWLEHTVADVVRGGDVTIGPGCRIGLVEYRGTFQQDKQSDIAESRNVG' A
#
# COMPACT_ATOMS: atom_id res chain seq x y z
N MET A 1 -16.91 -27.41 -7.66
CA MET A 1 -16.97 -26.00 -7.23
C MET A 1 -15.54 -25.53 -7.00
N LEU A 2 -15.05 -24.58 -7.80
CA LEU A 2 -13.73 -24.00 -7.57
C LEU A 2 -13.81 -23.13 -6.32
N LYS A 3 -13.12 -23.51 -5.24
CA LYS A 3 -12.90 -22.63 -4.10
C LYS A 3 -12.00 -21.51 -4.62
N ASN A 4 -12.52 -20.29 -4.74
CA ASN A 4 -11.65 -19.12 -4.87
C ASN A 4 -10.95 -18.97 -3.52
N SER A 5 -9.74 -19.53 -3.41
CA SER A 5 -8.97 -19.65 -2.17
C SER A 5 -8.08 -18.43 -1.87
N GLY A 6 -8.22 -17.35 -2.63
CA GLY A 6 -7.56 -16.07 -2.34
C GLY A 6 -8.38 -15.25 -1.34
N ALA A 7 -7.72 -14.69 -0.33
CA ALA A 7 -8.32 -13.64 0.48
C ALA A 7 -8.74 -12.46 -0.43
N PRO A 8 -9.85 -11.77 -0.14
CA PRO A 8 -10.25 -10.58 -0.91
C PRO A 8 -9.12 -9.55 -0.89
N GLU A 9 -8.75 -9.04 -2.07
CA GLU A 9 -7.71 -8.02 -2.25
C GLU A 9 -8.18 -6.92 -3.23
N LEU A 10 -7.78 -5.67 -2.97
CA LEU A 10 -7.94 -4.57 -3.93
C LEU A 10 -6.73 -4.55 -4.87
N LYS A 11 -6.97 -4.49 -6.19
CA LYS A 11 -5.92 -4.30 -7.20
C LYS A 11 -6.16 -3.00 -7.94
N VAL A 12 -5.17 -2.14 -7.96
CA VAL A 12 -5.22 -0.82 -8.59
C VAL A 12 -3.81 -0.41 -9.03
N GLU A 13 -3.68 0.47 -10.02
CA GLU A 13 -2.36 0.98 -10.41
C GLU A 13 -1.87 2.04 -9.42
N VAL A 14 -2.74 3.00 -9.07
CA VAL A 14 -2.37 4.17 -8.26
C VAL A 14 -3.41 4.46 -7.17
N ILE A 15 -2.94 4.82 -5.98
CA ILE A 15 -3.74 5.41 -4.89
C ILE A 15 -3.12 6.75 -4.50
N GLU A 16 -3.94 7.81 -4.44
CA GLU A 16 -3.49 9.15 -4.05
C GLU A 16 -4.43 9.77 -2.99
N GLY A 17 -3.86 10.45 -2.00
CA GLY A 17 -4.62 11.13 -0.94
C GLY A 17 -3.74 11.73 0.15
N ASP A 18 -4.26 12.68 0.93
CA ASP A 18 -3.47 13.35 1.97
C ASP A 18 -3.14 12.43 3.16
N VAL A 19 -4.09 11.59 3.56
CA VAL A 19 -3.92 10.58 4.62
C VAL A 19 -4.38 9.23 4.08
N ILE A 20 -3.49 8.24 4.08
CA ILE A 20 -3.72 6.93 3.46
C ILE A 20 -3.50 5.83 4.50
N TRP A 21 -4.47 4.92 4.62
CA TRP A 21 -4.31 3.66 5.33
C TRP A 21 -4.82 2.51 4.45
N LEU A 22 -3.96 1.52 4.20
CA LEU A 22 -4.24 0.38 3.33
C LEU A 22 -3.97 -0.96 4.03
N GLU A 23 -4.82 -1.93 3.74
CA GLU A 23 -4.63 -3.35 4.05
C GLU A 23 -5.08 -4.18 2.84
N HIS A 24 -4.51 -5.38 2.65
CA HIS A 24 -4.90 -6.30 1.58
C HIS A 24 -4.99 -5.65 0.18
N THR A 25 -4.03 -4.78 -0.14
CA THR A 25 -4.02 -3.99 -1.37
C THR A 25 -2.76 -4.28 -2.20
N VAL A 26 -2.94 -4.52 -3.49
CA VAL A 26 -1.86 -4.56 -4.47
C VAL A 26 -1.92 -3.27 -5.29
N ALA A 27 -0.83 -2.50 -5.25
CA ALA A 27 -0.72 -1.25 -6.00
C ALA A 27 0.66 -1.05 -6.61
N ASP A 28 0.74 -0.43 -7.78
CA ASP A 28 2.04 -0.06 -8.35
C ASP A 28 2.61 1.16 -7.61
N VAL A 29 1.76 2.17 -7.33
CA VAL A 29 2.15 3.40 -6.64
C VAL A 29 1.12 3.83 -5.60
N VAL A 30 1.60 4.25 -4.42
CA VAL A 30 0.82 4.99 -3.42
C VAL A 30 1.48 6.34 -3.18
N ARG A 31 0.70 7.43 -3.27
CA ARG A 31 1.18 8.79 -3.02
C ARG A 31 0.36 9.48 -1.95
N GLY A 32 1.00 9.92 -0.87
CA GLY A 32 0.27 10.69 0.14
C GLY A 32 1.08 11.61 1.03
N GLY A 33 0.36 12.28 1.94
CA GLY A 33 0.96 13.06 3.02
C GLY A 33 1.44 12.11 4.11
N ASP A 34 0.50 11.60 4.91
CA ASP A 34 0.72 10.57 5.91
C ASP A 34 0.25 9.20 5.40
N VAL A 35 1.14 8.21 5.37
CA VAL A 35 0.87 6.90 4.77
C VAL A 35 1.14 5.77 5.77
N THR A 36 0.12 4.97 6.03
CA THR A 36 0.19 3.73 6.81
C THR A 36 -0.11 2.53 5.93
N ILE A 37 0.87 1.64 5.75
CA ILE A 37 0.70 0.38 4.99
C ILE A 37 0.62 -0.79 5.98
N GLY A 38 -0.57 -1.40 6.06
CA GLY A 38 -0.88 -2.53 6.91
C GLY A 38 -0.70 -3.90 6.24
N PRO A 39 -1.07 -4.99 6.94
CA PRO A 39 -0.82 -6.35 6.50
C PRO A 39 -1.43 -6.71 5.13
N GLY A 40 -0.78 -7.63 4.43
CA GLY A 40 -1.28 -8.15 3.15
C GLY A 40 -1.16 -7.17 1.97
N CYS A 41 -0.51 -6.02 2.15
CA CYS A 41 -0.20 -5.12 1.06
C CYS A 41 1.01 -5.59 0.24
N ARG A 42 0.95 -5.35 -1.07
CA ARG A 42 2.07 -5.49 -2.02
C ARG A 42 2.17 -4.22 -2.84
N ILE A 43 3.19 -3.41 -2.63
CA ILE A 43 3.30 -2.08 -3.24
C ILE A 43 4.63 -1.89 -3.95
N GLY A 44 4.57 -1.41 -5.20
CA GLY A 44 5.78 -1.06 -5.95
C GLY A 44 6.52 0.13 -5.33
N LEU A 45 5.87 1.29 -5.27
CA LEU A 45 6.45 2.53 -4.74
C LEU A 45 5.48 3.23 -3.77
N VAL A 46 5.99 3.63 -2.61
CA VAL A 46 5.30 4.57 -1.72
C VAL A 46 6.03 5.91 -1.72
N GLU A 47 5.37 6.97 -2.21
CA GLU A 47 5.84 8.35 -2.10
C GLU A 47 5.07 9.06 -0.98
N TYR A 48 5.77 9.61 0.00
CA TYR A 48 5.17 10.27 1.15
C TYR A 48 5.84 11.61 1.48
N ARG A 49 5.08 12.57 1.99
CA ARG A 49 5.60 13.89 2.41
C ARG A 49 5.76 14.01 3.92
N GLY A 50 4.82 13.45 4.67
CA GLY A 50 4.78 13.47 6.13
C GLY A 50 5.35 12.18 6.70
N THR A 51 4.50 11.41 7.38
CA THR A 51 4.89 10.17 8.04
C THR A 51 4.67 8.94 7.16
N PHE A 52 5.51 7.93 7.35
CA PHE A 52 5.37 6.63 6.73
C PHE A 52 5.51 5.54 7.79
N GLN A 53 4.49 4.70 7.92
CA GLN A 53 4.51 3.50 8.75
C GLN A 53 4.25 2.26 7.89
N GLN A 54 5.06 1.24 8.11
CA GLN A 54 4.98 -0.03 7.39
C GLN A 54 4.85 -1.18 8.38
N ASP A 55 3.80 -1.99 8.21
CA ASP A 55 3.67 -3.27 8.92
C ASP A 55 4.66 -4.30 8.35
N LYS A 56 5.23 -5.13 9.23
CA LYS A 56 6.23 -6.16 8.86
C LYS A 56 5.66 -7.25 7.94
N GLN A 57 4.34 -7.38 7.85
CA GLN A 57 3.63 -8.32 6.98
C GLN A 57 3.19 -7.69 5.65
N SER A 58 3.68 -6.49 5.33
CA SER A 58 3.55 -5.88 4.00
C SER A 58 4.82 -6.06 3.18
N ASP A 59 4.66 -6.14 1.86
CA ASP A 59 5.76 -6.19 0.90
C ASP A 59 5.78 -4.88 0.11
N ILE A 60 6.85 -4.10 0.26
CA ILE A 60 7.02 -2.79 -0.40
C ILE A 60 8.39 -2.79 -1.06
N ALA A 61 8.44 -2.55 -2.37
CA ALA A 61 9.70 -2.58 -3.09
C ALA A 61 10.53 -1.29 -2.87
N GLU A 62 9.90 -0.12 -2.87
CA GLU A 62 10.54 1.16 -2.57
C GLU A 62 9.63 2.06 -1.75
N SER A 63 10.22 2.79 -0.79
CA SER A 63 9.60 3.95 -0.15
C SER A 63 10.50 5.17 -0.32
N ARG A 64 9.87 6.33 -0.58
CA ARG A 64 10.58 7.58 -0.85
C ARG A 64 9.89 8.73 -0.14
N ASN A 65 10.62 9.41 0.73
CA ASN A 65 10.19 10.72 1.23
C ASN A 65 10.45 11.78 0.15
N VAL A 66 9.41 12.54 -0.19
CA VAL A 66 9.44 13.60 -1.21
C VAL A 66 9.07 14.98 -0.63
N GLY A 67 9.07 15.09 0.71
CA GLY A 67 8.82 16.32 1.45
C GLY A 67 10.08 17.17 1.65
#